data_AF-A0A7Y3H3U6-F1
#
_entry.id   AF-A0A7Y3H3U6-F1
#
_cell.length_a   1.000
_cell.length_b   1.000
_cell.length_c   1.000
_cell.angle_alpha   90.00
_cell.angle_beta   90.00
_cell.angle_gamma   90.00
#
_symmetry.space_group_name_H-M   'P 1'
#
loop_
_entity.id
_entity.type
_entity.pdbx_description
1 polymer ?
#
loop_
_entity_poly.entity_id
_entity_poly.type
_entity_poly.pdbx_seq_one_letter_code
_entity_poly.pdbx_strand_id
1 'polypeptide(L)'
;MQKLILIILFAFIGLTPSNAQFGKLLDKAKDSKIVKKAKELTGDEGNLDISGGLKEALEKGIDEAVTSLSEKDGYLESPYKIMLPEEAKTVVDKLKFVPGFNNTEEKLIQKMNEAAEFAAKEATPIFVDAIKNMSFDDAKKILFGEEDAATRYLDNSARNSLYDAFLPVIQDALDQVNARSYWTTVVEKYNTLPFVKKVNPQLDDHVNDNALNGLF
;
A
#
# COMPACT_ATOMS: atom_id res chain seq x y z
N MET A 1 -7.58 -23.11 -30.74
CA MET A 1 -8.04 -24.41 -30.18
C MET A 1 -6.82 -25.05 -29.53
N GLN A 2 -6.74 -25.55 -28.29
CA GLN A 2 -7.65 -25.76 -27.16
C GLN A 2 -6.74 -26.04 -25.94
N LYS A 3 -7.09 -25.45 -24.78
CA LYS A 3 -7.15 -26.01 -23.41
C LYS A 3 -5.95 -26.80 -22.85
N LEU A 4 -5.34 -26.38 -21.74
CA LEU A 4 -5.72 -26.71 -20.35
C LEU A 4 -5.97 -28.21 -20.12
N ILE A 5 -5.16 -28.85 -19.27
CA ILE A 5 -5.58 -29.85 -18.28
C ILE A 5 -4.57 -29.89 -17.12
N LEU A 6 -5.12 -29.66 -15.93
CA LEU A 6 -4.59 -29.77 -14.59
C LEU A 6 -5.10 -31.11 -13.99
N ILE A 7 -4.61 -31.48 -12.78
CA ILE A 7 -5.21 -32.39 -11.76
C ILE A 7 -4.70 -33.85 -11.83
N ILE A 8 -3.73 -34.22 -10.96
CA ILE A 8 -3.87 -34.76 -9.58
C ILE A 8 -4.48 -36.18 -9.57
N LEU A 9 -3.86 -37.15 -8.87
CA LEU A 9 -4.43 -37.83 -7.67
C LEU A 9 -3.61 -39.05 -7.18
N PHE A 10 -3.31 -39.01 -5.87
CA PHE A 10 -3.07 -40.06 -4.87
C PHE A 10 -2.59 -41.46 -5.24
N ALA A 11 -1.60 -41.93 -4.47
CA ALA A 11 -1.72 -43.21 -3.76
C ALA A 11 -0.99 -43.15 -2.40
N PHE A 12 -1.80 -43.06 -1.34
CA PHE A 12 -1.44 -43.36 0.03
C PHE A 12 -1.39 -44.89 0.16
N ILE A 13 -0.31 -45.50 0.67
CA ILE A 13 -0.30 -46.82 1.33
C ILE A 13 1.05 -47.01 2.07
N GLY A 14 0.96 -47.30 3.37
CA GLY A 14 1.75 -48.37 3.99
C GLY A 14 2.96 -47.98 4.85
N LEU A 15 2.78 -48.03 6.17
CA LEU A 15 3.84 -48.02 7.19
C LEU A 15 4.77 -49.25 7.08
N THR A 16 6.09 -49.04 7.17
CA THR A 16 7.00 -49.83 8.02
C THR A 16 8.17 -48.94 8.50
N PRO A 17 8.68 -49.10 9.73
CA PRO A 17 9.78 -48.29 10.25
C PRO A 17 11.12 -48.90 9.81
N SER A 18 11.84 -48.22 8.92
CA SER A 18 13.25 -48.53 8.67
C SER A 18 14.02 -47.25 8.39
N ASN A 19 14.52 -46.65 9.47
CA ASN A 19 15.37 -45.46 9.51
C ASN A 19 16.79 -45.72 8.97
N ALA A 20 16.92 -46.35 7.79
CA ALA A 20 18.23 -46.59 7.17
C ALA A 20 18.26 -46.43 5.64
N GLN A 21 17.10 -46.33 4.97
CA GLN A 21 17.06 -46.12 3.51
C GLN A 21 16.97 -44.64 3.11
N PHE A 22 16.46 -43.77 3.98
CA PHE A 22 16.34 -42.34 3.68
C PHE A 22 17.71 -41.64 3.63
N GLY A 23 18.65 -42.03 4.49
CA GLY A 23 20.01 -41.49 4.50
C GLY A 23 20.79 -41.82 3.21
N LYS A 24 20.73 -43.07 2.75
CA LYS A 24 21.36 -43.48 1.48
C LYS A 24 20.67 -42.89 0.24
N LEU A 25 19.36 -42.60 0.32
CA LEU A 25 18.62 -41.93 -0.74
C LEU A 25 18.95 -40.43 -0.81
N LEU A 26 19.15 -39.78 0.35
CA LEU A 26 19.62 -38.40 0.45
C LEU A 26 21.07 -38.24 -0.01
N ASP A 27 21.95 -39.19 0.31
CA ASP A 27 23.34 -39.16 -0.18
C ASP A 27 23.42 -39.41 -1.69
N LYS A 28 22.60 -40.32 -2.24
CA LYS A 28 22.45 -40.46 -3.69
C LYS A 28 21.80 -39.25 -4.37
N ALA A 29 20.90 -38.54 -3.67
CA ALA A 29 20.33 -37.29 -4.17
C ALA A 29 21.38 -36.18 -4.21
N LYS A 30 22.25 -36.07 -3.18
CA LYS A 30 23.37 -35.12 -3.16
C LYS A 30 24.43 -35.40 -4.23
N ASP A 31 24.64 -36.67 -4.58
CA ASP A 31 25.53 -37.07 -5.68
C ASP A 31 24.85 -37.09 -7.06
N SER A 32 23.54 -36.84 -7.13
CA SER A 32 22.85 -36.65 -8.39
C SER A 32 23.44 -35.46 -9.11
N LYS A 33 23.77 -35.65 -10.40
CA LYS A 33 24.13 -34.56 -11.31
C LYS A 33 23.10 -33.42 -11.29
N ILE A 34 21.86 -33.66 -10.85
CA ILE A 34 20.83 -32.62 -10.71
C ILE A 34 21.06 -31.73 -9.48
N VAL A 35 21.53 -32.28 -8.35
CA VAL A 35 21.84 -31.48 -7.14
C VAL A 35 23.20 -30.81 -7.25
N LYS A 36 24.20 -31.47 -7.86
CA LYS A 36 25.45 -30.80 -8.23
C LYS A 36 25.24 -29.73 -9.30
N LYS A 37 24.34 -29.94 -10.28
CA LYS A 37 23.96 -28.91 -11.25
C LYS A 37 23.10 -27.81 -10.63
N ALA A 38 22.26 -28.09 -9.62
CA ALA A 38 21.59 -27.05 -8.84
C ALA A 38 22.57 -26.25 -7.97
N LYS A 39 23.65 -26.89 -7.49
CA LYS A 39 24.72 -26.25 -6.72
C LYS A 39 25.73 -25.50 -7.60
N GLU A 40 25.96 -25.95 -8.83
CA GLU A 40 26.70 -25.24 -9.89
C GLU A 40 25.87 -24.11 -10.50
N LEU A 41 24.53 -24.24 -10.60
CA LEU A 41 23.61 -23.16 -10.94
C LEU A 41 23.47 -22.13 -9.80
N THR A 42 23.97 -22.44 -8.61
CA THR A 42 24.10 -21.51 -7.46
C THR A 42 25.56 -21.18 -7.16
N GLY A 43 26.47 -21.53 -8.09
CA GLY A 43 27.89 -21.16 -8.05
C GLY A 43 28.15 -19.95 -8.95
N ASP A 44 28.54 -18.84 -8.32
CA ASP A 44 29.35 -17.70 -8.79
C ASP A 44 28.94 -16.90 -10.05
N GLU A 45 28.08 -17.40 -10.94
CA GLU A 45 27.53 -16.65 -12.08
C GLU A 45 26.02 -16.88 -12.27
N GLY A 46 25.39 -17.63 -11.36
CA GLY A 46 23.95 -17.81 -11.25
C GLY A 46 23.26 -16.62 -10.58
N ASN A 47 23.46 -15.42 -11.11
CA ASN A 47 22.61 -14.27 -10.85
C ASN A 47 21.26 -14.58 -11.53
N LEU A 48 20.46 -15.48 -10.94
CA LEU A 48 19.02 -15.46 -11.16
C LEU A 48 18.63 -13.99 -10.99
N ASP A 49 17.91 -13.46 -11.98
CA ASP A 49 17.42 -12.09 -11.99
C ASP A 49 16.31 -11.91 -10.94
N ILE A 50 16.60 -12.31 -9.70
CA ILE A 50 15.74 -12.23 -8.52
C ILE A 50 15.42 -10.77 -8.27
N SER A 51 16.41 -9.89 -8.45
CA SER A 51 16.21 -8.45 -8.37
C SER A 51 15.32 -7.92 -9.49
N GLY A 52 15.50 -8.33 -10.75
CA GLY A 52 14.68 -7.84 -11.86
C GLY A 52 13.24 -8.32 -11.78
N GLY A 53 13.03 -9.62 -11.57
CA GLY A 53 11.68 -10.19 -11.43
C GLY A 53 10.93 -9.65 -10.21
N LEU A 54 11.61 -9.43 -9.08
CA LEU A 54 11.00 -8.77 -7.91
C LEU A 54 10.67 -7.31 -8.22
N LYS A 55 11.57 -6.56 -8.85
CA LYS A 55 11.32 -5.16 -9.21
C LYS A 55 10.13 -5.04 -10.16
N GLU A 56 10.05 -5.86 -11.19
CA GLU A 56 8.91 -5.89 -12.11
C GLU A 56 7.59 -6.21 -11.39
N ALA A 57 7.61 -7.20 -10.48
CA ALA A 57 6.42 -7.53 -9.68
C ALA A 57 5.98 -6.37 -8.77
N LEU A 58 6.94 -5.66 -8.16
CA LEU A 58 6.65 -4.50 -7.31
C LEU A 58 6.16 -3.30 -8.13
N GLU A 59 6.78 -3.01 -9.28
CA GLU A 59 6.31 -1.95 -10.18
C GLU A 59 4.86 -2.22 -10.60
N LYS A 60 4.56 -3.46 -11.00
CA LYS A 60 3.20 -3.84 -11.35
C LYS A 60 2.21 -3.75 -10.18
N GLY A 61 2.60 -4.19 -8.98
CA GLY A 61 1.76 -4.10 -7.78
C GLY A 61 1.42 -2.66 -7.41
N ILE A 62 2.38 -1.75 -7.58
CA ILE A 62 2.17 -0.32 -7.35
C ILE A 62 1.29 0.28 -8.44
N ASP A 63 1.51 -0.07 -9.71
CA ASP A 63 0.65 0.36 -10.80
C ASP A 63 -0.81 -0.08 -10.56
N GLU A 64 -1.02 -1.31 -10.08
CA GLU A 64 -2.35 -1.82 -9.72
C GLU A 64 -2.95 -1.03 -8.54
N ALA A 65 -2.19 -0.79 -7.47
CA ALA A 65 -2.65 -0.04 -6.30
C ALA A 65 -2.98 1.43 -6.65
N VAL A 66 -2.10 2.11 -7.37
CA VAL A 66 -2.30 3.49 -7.82
C VAL A 66 -3.48 3.57 -8.77
N THR A 67 -3.60 2.66 -9.73
CA THR A 67 -4.76 2.64 -10.64
C THR A 67 -6.05 2.47 -9.85
N SER A 68 -6.12 1.51 -8.94
CA SER A 68 -7.32 1.26 -8.13
C SER A 68 -7.70 2.45 -7.24
N LEU A 69 -6.72 3.11 -6.62
CA LEU A 69 -6.97 4.19 -5.66
C LEU A 69 -7.16 5.56 -6.32
N SER A 70 -6.70 5.72 -7.56
CA SER A 70 -6.87 6.96 -8.32
C SER A 70 -8.15 7.01 -9.16
N GLU A 71 -8.85 5.87 -9.26
CA GLU A 71 -10.18 5.81 -9.83
C GLU A 71 -11.18 6.60 -8.99
N LYS A 72 -12.27 7.02 -9.65
CA LYS A 72 -13.36 7.69 -8.98
C LYS A 72 -13.91 6.79 -7.86
N ASP A 73 -14.06 7.37 -6.67
CA ASP A 73 -14.50 6.66 -5.46
C ASP A 73 -13.52 5.54 -5.03
N GLY A 74 -12.29 5.51 -5.56
CA GLY A 74 -11.28 4.49 -5.29
C GLY A 74 -10.81 4.49 -3.83
N TYR A 75 -10.71 5.67 -3.20
CA TYR A 75 -10.56 5.74 -1.75
C TYR A 75 -11.90 5.57 -1.05
N LEU A 76 -12.96 6.21 -1.55
CA LEU A 76 -14.25 6.28 -0.87
C LEU A 76 -14.95 4.92 -0.74
N GLU A 77 -14.75 3.96 -1.63
CA GLU A 77 -15.40 2.64 -1.57
C GLU A 77 -14.42 1.53 -1.16
N SER A 78 -13.16 1.87 -0.88
CA SER A 78 -12.15 0.91 -0.43
C SER A 78 -12.06 0.83 1.11
N PRO A 79 -11.37 -0.20 1.63
CA PRO A 79 -10.95 -0.25 3.04
C PRO A 79 -10.07 0.94 3.47
N TYR A 80 -9.52 1.68 2.52
CA TYR A 80 -8.61 2.80 2.74
C TYR A 80 -9.32 4.16 2.79
N LYS A 81 -10.65 4.16 2.90
CA LYS A 81 -11.48 5.35 3.07
C LYS A 81 -10.90 6.29 4.12
N ILE A 82 -10.67 7.53 3.70
CA ILE A 82 -10.19 8.58 4.58
C ILE A 82 -11.37 9.12 5.38
N MET A 83 -11.37 8.81 6.67
CA MET A 83 -12.33 9.34 7.64
C MET A 83 -11.88 10.71 8.16
N LEU A 84 -12.81 11.46 8.76
CA LEU A 84 -12.45 12.71 9.44
C LEU A 84 -11.47 12.46 10.60
N PRO A 85 -10.52 13.37 10.84
CA PRO A 85 -9.76 13.36 12.10
C PRO A 85 -10.71 13.61 13.28
N GLU A 86 -10.37 13.07 14.44
CA GLU A 86 -11.21 13.12 15.65
C GLU A 86 -11.55 14.58 16.07
N GLU A 87 -10.60 15.49 15.86
CA GLU A 87 -10.81 16.92 16.10
C GLU A 87 -11.89 17.50 15.18
N ALA A 88 -11.88 17.12 13.90
CA ALA A 88 -12.88 17.57 12.94
C ALA A 88 -14.25 16.91 13.19
N LYS A 89 -14.27 15.66 13.62
CA LYS A 89 -15.50 14.98 14.04
C LYS A 89 -16.21 15.73 15.17
N THR A 90 -15.44 16.16 16.18
CA THR A 90 -15.98 16.98 17.29
C THR A 90 -16.60 18.28 16.79
N VAL A 91 -16.00 18.92 15.78
CA VAL A 91 -16.53 20.14 15.16
C VAL A 91 -17.86 19.87 14.48
N VAL A 92 -17.90 18.85 13.62
CA VAL A 92 -19.10 18.51 12.85
C VAL A 92 -20.24 18.06 13.75
N ASP A 93 -19.96 17.29 14.80
CA ASP A 93 -20.95 16.85 15.77
C ASP A 93 -21.67 17.99 16.49
N LYS A 94 -20.98 19.12 16.72
CA LYS A 94 -21.62 20.31 17.29
C LYS A 94 -22.39 21.11 16.24
N LEU A 95 -21.95 21.10 15.00
CA LEU A 95 -22.56 21.86 13.91
C LEU A 95 -23.74 21.15 13.24
N LYS A 96 -23.92 19.84 13.42
CA LYS A 96 -25.03 19.09 12.79
C LYS A 96 -26.43 19.63 13.09
N PHE A 97 -26.60 20.33 14.21
CA PHE A 97 -27.86 20.97 14.61
C PHE A 97 -28.03 22.38 14.05
N VAL A 98 -26.99 22.95 13.43
CA VAL A 98 -27.03 24.28 12.82
C VAL A 98 -27.57 24.16 11.40
N PRO A 99 -28.60 24.94 11.01
CA PRO A 99 -29.12 24.93 9.65
C PRO A 99 -28.02 25.13 8.60
N GLY A 100 -27.94 24.23 7.62
CA GLY A 100 -26.94 24.26 6.55
C GLY A 100 -25.67 23.42 6.79
N PHE A 101 -25.48 22.87 8.00
CA PHE A 101 -24.29 22.07 8.37
C PHE A 101 -24.62 20.62 8.75
N ASN A 102 -25.85 20.16 8.53
CA ASN A 102 -26.30 18.81 8.86
C ASN A 102 -25.58 17.69 8.07
N ASN A 103 -25.06 17.99 6.88
CA ASN A 103 -24.35 17.02 6.02
C ASN A 103 -22.85 17.33 5.91
N THR A 104 -22.28 18.07 6.87
CA THR A 104 -20.87 18.49 6.80
C THR A 104 -19.91 17.31 6.83
N GLU A 105 -20.22 16.27 7.61
CA GLU A 105 -19.36 15.09 7.74
C GLU A 105 -19.22 14.38 6.40
N GLU A 106 -20.34 13.98 5.81
CA GLU A 106 -20.41 13.30 4.52
C GLU A 106 -19.70 14.11 3.41
N LYS A 107 -19.95 15.42 3.34
CA LYS A 107 -19.32 16.30 2.34
C LYS A 107 -17.81 16.40 2.50
N LEU A 108 -17.31 16.48 3.74
CA LEU A 108 -15.87 16.54 3.98
C LEU A 108 -15.21 15.20 3.66
N ILE A 109 -15.80 14.09 4.10
CA ILE A 109 -15.31 12.74 3.78
C ILE A 109 -15.22 12.59 2.25
N GLN A 110 -16.29 12.90 1.53
CA GLN A 110 -16.28 12.81 0.06
C GLN A 110 -15.13 13.62 -0.56
N LYS A 111 -14.96 14.88 -0.16
CA LYS A 111 -13.91 15.76 -0.69
C LYS A 111 -12.50 15.31 -0.32
N MET A 112 -12.30 14.81 0.89
CA MET A 112 -10.99 14.30 1.32
C MET A 112 -10.58 13.06 0.51
N ASN A 113 -11.52 12.15 0.27
CA ASN A 113 -11.27 10.95 -0.54
C ASN A 113 -11.05 11.32 -2.01
N GLU A 114 -11.85 12.22 -2.58
CA GLU A 114 -11.67 12.74 -3.94
C GLU A 114 -10.29 13.42 -4.11
N ALA A 115 -9.83 14.16 -3.10
CA ALA A 115 -8.49 14.76 -3.13
C ALA A 115 -7.36 13.71 -3.09
N ALA A 116 -7.52 12.64 -2.31
CA ALA A 116 -6.57 11.53 -2.28
C ALA A 116 -6.54 10.75 -3.61
N GLU A 117 -7.67 10.61 -4.29
CA GLU A 117 -7.75 10.01 -5.64
C GLU A 117 -6.94 10.82 -6.67
N PHE A 118 -7.01 12.16 -6.59
CA PHE A 118 -6.17 13.02 -7.43
C PHE A 118 -4.69 12.86 -7.11
N ALA A 119 -4.31 12.85 -5.83
CA ALA A 119 -2.91 12.73 -5.43
C ALA A 119 -2.31 11.35 -5.75
N ALA A 120 -3.09 10.27 -5.66
CA ALA A 120 -2.64 8.93 -6.00
C ALA A 120 -2.15 8.82 -7.46
N LYS A 121 -2.72 9.60 -8.40
CA LYS A 121 -2.27 9.63 -9.81
C LYS A 121 -0.82 10.05 -9.97
N GLU A 122 -0.31 10.84 -9.02
CA GLU A 122 1.05 11.37 -9.03
C GLU A 122 2.03 10.47 -8.24
N ALA A 123 1.57 9.34 -7.67
CA ALA A 123 2.39 8.46 -6.82
C ALA A 123 3.42 7.62 -7.59
N THR A 124 3.02 7.14 -8.78
CA THR A 124 3.76 6.12 -9.53
C THR A 124 5.24 6.47 -9.74
N PRO A 125 5.61 7.70 -10.19
CA PRO A 125 7.00 8.03 -10.45
C PRO A 125 7.90 7.92 -9.21
N ILE A 126 7.37 8.22 -8.02
CA ILE A 126 8.13 8.24 -6.77
C ILE A 126 8.38 6.80 -6.28
N PHE A 127 7.35 5.96 -6.35
CA PHE A 127 7.48 4.55 -6.04
C PHE A 127 8.44 3.80 -6.98
N VAL A 128 8.38 4.10 -8.28
CA VAL A 128 9.28 3.53 -9.28
C VAL A 128 10.74 3.92 -8.96
N ASP A 129 11.00 5.14 -8.51
CA ASP A 129 12.35 5.54 -8.09
C ASP A 129 12.84 4.74 -6.88
N ALA A 130 11.99 4.53 -5.87
CA ALA A 130 12.31 3.72 -4.69
C ALA A 130 12.62 2.25 -5.05
N ILE A 131 11.86 1.66 -5.99
CA ILE A 131 12.11 0.30 -6.50
C ILE A 131 13.42 0.24 -7.28
N LYS A 132 13.70 1.23 -8.13
CA LYS A 132 14.95 1.29 -8.89
C LYS A 132 16.16 1.32 -7.99
N ASN A 133 16.09 2.07 -6.89
CA ASN A 133 17.16 2.19 -5.89
C ASN A 133 17.30 0.96 -4.96
N MET A 134 16.43 -0.05 -5.07
CA MET A 134 16.54 -1.28 -4.28
C MET A 134 17.80 -2.08 -4.60
N SER A 135 18.55 -2.42 -3.55
CA SER A 135 19.75 -3.25 -3.64
C SER A 135 19.42 -4.74 -3.73
N PHE A 136 20.39 -5.56 -4.13
CA PHE A 136 20.24 -7.02 -4.14
C PHE A 136 20.01 -7.59 -2.74
N ASP A 137 20.60 -7.00 -1.70
CA ASP A 137 20.40 -7.44 -0.32
C ASP A 137 18.98 -7.14 0.16
N ASP A 138 18.41 -6.01 -0.25
CA ASP A 138 17.02 -5.68 0.08
C ASP A 138 16.04 -6.59 -0.66
N ALA A 139 16.31 -6.89 -1.94
CA ALA A 139 15.53 -7.87 -2.70
C ALA A 139 15.52 -9.26 -2.03
N LYS A 140 16.66 -9.71 -1.49
CA LYS A 140 16.72 -10.97 -0.70
C LYS A 140 15.92 -10.89 0.59
N LYS A 141 16.00 -9.77 1.32
CA LYS A 141 15.22 -9.57 2.56
C LYS A 141 13.72 -9.58 2.29
N ILE A 142 13.27 -9.05 1.14
CA ILE A 142 11.87 -9.10 0.73
C ILE A 142 11.47 -10.54 0.37
N LEU A 143 12.26 -11.22 -0.48
CA LEU A 143 11.92 -12.57 -0.95
C LEU A 143 11.85 -13.62 0.18
N PHE A 144 12.74 -13.51 1.17
CA PHE A 144 12.80 -14.44 2.30
C PHE A 144 12.22 -13.86 3.60
N GLY A 145 11.57 -12.70 3.52
CA GLY A 145 10.94 -12.03 4.65
C GLY A 145 9.51 -12.50 4.89
N GLU A 146 8.86 -11.85 5.86
CA GLU A 146 7.44 -12.00 6.13
C GLU A 146 6.58 -11.46 4.96
N GLU A 147 5.29 -11.76 4.96
CA GLU A 147 4.35 -11.41 3.88
C GLU A 147 4.31 -9.91 3.53
N ASP A 148 4.55 -9.03 4.51
CA ASP A 148 4.56 -7.57 4.39
C ASP A 148 5.97 -6.98 4.13
N ALA A 149 6.98 -7.82 3.86
CA ALA A 149 8.36 -7.35 3.73
C ALA A 149 8.57 -6.32 2.60
N ALA A 150 7.83 -6.46 1.49
CA ALA A 150 7.83 -5.50 0.39
C ALA A 150 7.24 -4.15 0.81
N THR A 151 6.04 -4.16 1.40
CA THR A 151 5.37 -2.95 1.92
C THR A 151 6.26 -2.23 2.92
N ARG A 152 6.82 -2.94 3.91
CA ARG A 152 7.72 -2.33 4.90
C ARG A 152 8.98 -1.76 4.27
N TYR A 153 9.55 -2.39 3.26
CA TYR A 153 10.71 -1.84 2.56
C TYR A 153 10.35 -0.53 1.87
N LEU A 154 9.24 -0.50 1.12
CA LEU A 154 8.80 0.68 0.39
C LEU A 154 8.44 1.81 1.37
N ASP A 155 7.75 1.51 2.47
CA ASP A 155 7.40 2.48 3.50
C ASP A 155 8.67 3.09 4.11
N ASN A 156 9.61 2.27 4.57
CA ASN A 156 10.86 2.77 5.15
C ASN A 156 11.75 3.53 4.16
N SER A 157 11.73 3.19 2.87
CA SER A 157 12.62 3.78 1.86
C SER A 157 12.03 5.00 1.16
N ALA A 158 10.70 5.11 1.08
CA ALA A 158 10.03 6.10 0.25
C ALA A 158 9.07 7.01 1.03
N ARG A 159 8.56 6.62 2.22
CA ARG A 159 7.46 7.34 2.90
C ARG A 159 7.72 8.82 3.12
N ASN A 160 8.92 9.19 3.59
CA ASN A 160 9.23 10.61 3.83
C ASN A 160 9.30 11.41 2.52
N SER A 161 9.98 10.87 1.49
CA SER A 161 10.06 11.49 0.17
C SER A 161 8.68 11.59 -0.48
N LEU A 162 7.85 10.55 -0.32
CA LEU A 162 6.45 10.53 -0.75
C LEU A 162 5.65 11.58 0.00
N TYR A 163 5.77 11.69 1.32
CA TYR A 163 5.09 12.69 2.14
C TYR A 163 5.39 14.11 1.65
N ASP A 164 6.67 14.45 1.50
CA ASP A 164 7.11 15.78 1.12
C ASP A 164 6.67 16.14 -0.31
N ALA A 165 6.67 15.16 -1.22
CA ALA A 165 6.21 15.34 -2.59
C ALA A 165 4.68 15.35 -2.72
N PHE A 166 3.97 14.59 -1.88
CA PHE A 166 2.52 14.44 -1.91
C PHE A 166 1.81 15.61 -1.26
N LEU A 167 2.35 16.17 -0.18
CA LEU A 167 1.69 17.25 0.56
C LEU A 167 1.27 18.42 -0.34
N PRO A 168 2.11 18.99 -1.23
CA PRO A 168 1.67 20.04 -2.14
C PRO A 168 0.61 19.56 -3.14
N VAL A 169 0.70 18.32 -3.63
CA VAL A 169 -0.30 17.73 -4.53
C VAL A 169 -1.66 17.56 -3.83
N ILE A 170 -1.65 17.11 -2.57
CA ILE A 170 -2.84 16.98 -1.73
C ILE A 170 -3.45 18.34 -1.45
N GLN A 171 -2.64 19.35 -1.15
CA GLN A 171 -3.12 20.72 -0.93
C GLN A 171 -3.83 21.27 -2.19
N ASP A 172 -3.22 21.09 -3.36
CA ASP A 172 -3.79 21.49 -4.63
C ASP A 172 -5.06 20.69 -4.96
N ALA A 173 -5.07 19.39 -4.68
CA ALA A 173 -6.24 18.53 -4.88
C ALA A 173 -7.40 18.93 -3.97
N LEU A 174 -7.13 19.18 -2.68
CA LEU A 174 -8.11 19.66 -1.69
C LEU A 174 -8.68 21.01 -2.09
N ASP A 175 -7.90 21.90 -2.71
CA ASP A 175 -8.39 23.15 -3.27
C ASP A 175 -9.29 22.94 -4.50
N GLN A 176 -8.87 22.09 -5.44
CA GLN A 176 -9.65 21.78 -6.63
C GLN A 176 -11.04 21.23 -6.28
N VAL A 177 -11.12 20.38 -5.26
CA VAL A 177 -12.41 19.85 -4.77
C VAL A 177 -13.08 20.77 -3.75
N ASN A 178 -12.54 21.96 -3.48
CA ASN A 178 -13.04 22.95 -2.53
C ASN A 178 -13.16 22.45 -1.06
N ALA A 179 -12.35 21.46 -0.66
CA ALA A 179 -12.32 20.95 0.71
C ALA A 179 -11.83 21.99 1.71
N ARG A 180 -10.72 22.69 1.43
CA ARG A 180 -10.12 23.67 2.36
C ARG A 180 -11.02 24.88 2.59
N SER A 181 -11.62 25.40 1.52
CA SER A 181 -12.60 26.49 1.60
C SER A 181 -13.86 26.08 2.39
N TYR A 182 -14.38 24.87 2.13
CA TYR A 182 -15.52 24.34 2.86
C TYR A 182 -15.21 24.16 4.35
N TRP A 183 -14.06 23.56 4.68
CA TRP A 183 -13.62 23.37 6.05
C TRP A 183 -13.38 24.68 6.79
N THR A 184 -12.81 25.68 6.11
CA THR A 184 -12.65 27.04 6.67
C THR A 184 -14.00 27.61 7.11
N THR A 185 -15.03 27.50 6.26
CA THR A 185 -16.40 27.95 6.59
C THR A 185 -16.96 27.21 7.81
N VAL A 186 -16.70 25.90 7.91
CA VAL A 186 -17.13 25.06 9.03
C VAL A 186 -16.44 25.48 10.33
N VAL A 187 -15.12 25.63 10.32
CA VAL A 187 -14.32 26.04 11.49
C VAL A 187 -14.67 27.44 11.95
N GLU A 188 -14.84 28.40 11.02
CA GLU A 188 -15.28 29.75 11.35
C GLU A 188 -16.63 29.73 12.07
N LYS A 189 -17.60 28.96 11.55
CA LYS A 189 -18.90 28.82 12.18
C LYS A 189 -18.80 28.19 13.56
N TYR A 190 -18.03 27.11 13.70
CA TYR A 190 -17.80 26.43 14.97
C TYR A 190 -17.18 27.37 16.02
N ASN A 191 -16.19 28.16 15.62
CA ASN A 191 -15.49 29.08 16.51
C ASN A 191 -16.35 30.26 17.01
N THR A 192 -17.54 30.48 16.42
CA THR A 192 -18.52 31.43 16.96
C THR A 192 -19.35 30.89 18.14
N LEU A 193 -19.32 29.57 18.38
CA LEU A 193 -20.08 28.96 19.47
C LEU A 193 -19.41 29.27 20.83
N PRO A 194 -20.19 29.66 21.85
CA PRO A 194 -19.64 29.85 23.18
C PRO A 194 -19.18 28.50 23.78
N PHE A 195 -18.16 28.54 24.64
CA PHE A 195 -17.63 27.37 25.36
C PHE A 195 -17.09 26.23 24.48
N VAL A 196 -16.55 26.56 23.30
CA VAL A 196 -15.82 25.60 22.44
C VAL A 196 -14.30 25.85 22.47
N LYS A 197 -13.50 24.79 22.28
CA LYS A 197 -12.05 24.90 22.07
C LYS A 197 -11.81 25.20 20.59
N LYS A 198 -11.08 26.26 20.27
CA LYS A 198 -10.76 26.59 18.87
C LYS A 198 -9.98 25.45 18.22
N VAL A 199 -10.32 25.15 16.96
CA VAL A 199 -9.73 24.06 16.17
C VAL A 199 -8.93 24.65 15.00
N ASN A 200 -7.84 23.97 14.64
CA ASN A 200 -6.96 24.34 13.52
C ASN A 200 -7.62 23.92 12.17
N PRO A 201 -7.64 24.78 11.14
CA PRO A 201 -8.19 24.47 9.83
C PRO A 201 -7.35 23.53 8.92
N GLN A 202 -6.24 22.97 9.38
CA GLN A 202 -5.39 22.12 8.52
C GLN A 202 -5.92 20.68 8.46
N LEU A 203 -6.46 20.30 7.30
CA LEU A 203 -6.90 18.94 6.96
C LEU A 203 -5.89 18.18 6.08
N ASP A 204 -4.97 18.92 5.47
CA ASP A 204 -4.01 18.47 4.47
C ASP A 204 -3.06 17.41 5.00
N ASP A 205 -2.46 17.60 6.18
CA ASP A 205 -1.57 16.60 6.78
C ASP A 205 -2.29 15.26 7.01
N HIS A 206 -3.52 15.30 7.54
CA HIS A 206 -4.32 14.10 7.78
C HIS A 206 -4.69 13.38 6.48
N VAL A 207 -5.10 14.12 5.45
CA VAL A 207 -5.43 13.51 4.15
C VAL A 207 -4.17 12.93 3.50
N ASN A 208 -3.03 13.63 3.59
CA ASN A 208 -1.75 13.15 3.07
C ASN A 208 -1.33 11.84 3.72
N ASP A 209 -1.34 11.76 5.05
CA ASP A 209 -0.94 10.55 5.76
C ASP A 209 -1.85 9.36 5.47
N ASN A 210 -3.16 9.58 5.42
CA ASN A 210 -4.11 8.51 5.13
C ASN A 210 -4.08 8.07 3.66
N ALA A 211 -3.87 9.00 2.73
CA ALA A 211 -3.66 8.65 1.32
C ALA A 211 -2.42 7.75 1.16
N LEU A 212 -1.30 8.14 1.78
CA LEU A 212 -0.11 7.30 1.76
C LEU A 212 -0.34 5.95 2.45
N ASN A 213 -1.06 5.89 3.57
CA ASN A 213 -1.40 4.62 4.22
C ASN A 213 -2.24 3.69 3.32
N GLY A 214 -3.05 4.24 2.42
CA GLY A 214 -3.78 3.43 1.45
C GLY A 214 -2.90 2.83 0.36
N LEU A 215 -1.78 3.48 0.02
CA LEU A 215 -0.87 3.05 -1.04
C LEU A 215 0.10 1.94 -0.60
N PHE A 216 0.27 1.70 0.71
CA PHE A 216 1.20 0.71 1.29
C PHE A 216 0.46 -0.54 1.77
#